data_AF-A0A516SFZ2-F1
#
_entry.id   AF-A0A516SFZ2-F1
#
_cell.length_a   1.000
_cell.length_b   1.000
_cell.length_c   1.000
_cell.angle_alpha   90.00
_cell.angle_beta   90.00
_cell.angle_gamma   90.00
#
_symmetry.space_group_name_H-M   'P 1'
#
loop_
_entity.id
_entity.type
_entity.pdbx_description
1 polymer ?
#
loop_
_entity_poly.entity_id
_entity_poly.type
_entity_poly.pdbx_seq_one_letter_code
_entity_poly.pdbx_strand_id
1 'polypeptide(L)'
;MESGKQKRAAIMARRREKRSKAKIDALLPASAVPRPVGSVSINKSALVPNNGYDVPTFVQYGYYMDLAFTCRDCGARHVWKAEQQQWWYEMAKGAVYSTAVRCFTCRRERSLAHGGTPKRIRVAA
;
A
#
# COMPACT_ATOMS: atom_id res chain seq x y z
N MET A 1 8.47 -57.46 18.76
CA MET A 1 9.37 -56.76 17.83
C MET A 1 8.54 -56.13 16.74
N GLU A 2 8.59 -54.81 16.59
CA GLU A 2 7.92 -54.16 15.45
C GLU A 2 8.67 -54.49 14.16
N SER A 3 7.92 -54.94 13.15
CA SER A 3 8.45 -55.22 11.82
C SER A 3 9.03 -53.95 11.19
N GLY A 4 10.11 -54.07 10.41
CA GLY A 4 10.69 -52.93 9.66
C GLY A 4 9.67 -52.21 8.77
N LYS A 5 8.62 -52.93 8.33
CA LYS A 5 7.48 -52.36 7.59
C LYS A 5 6.65 -51.41 8.46
N GLN A 6 6.41 -51.76 9.73
CA GLN A 6 5.69 -50.93 10.70
C GLN A 6 6.48 -49.65 11.01
N LYS A 7 7.80 -49.76 11.22
CA LYS A 7 8.67 -48.60 11.44
C LYS A 7 8.69 -47.64 10.25
N ARG A 8 8.78 -48.17 9.02
CA ARG A 8 8.76 -47.34 7.79
C ARG A 8 7.42 -46.63 7.60
N ALA A 9 6.31 -47.30 7.90
CA ALA A 9 4.97 -46.70 7.84
C ALA A 9 4.82 -45.55 8.85
N ALA A 10 5.28 -45.73 10.09
CA ALA A 10 5.25 -44.68 11.11
C ALA A 10 6.09 -43.45 10.73
N ILE A 11 7.28 -43.65 10.13
CA ILE A 11 8.13 -42.56 9.64
C ILE A 11 7.43 -41.77 8.52
N MET A 12 6.79 -42.46 7.58
CA MET A 12 6.08 -41.80 6.47
C MET A 12 4.85 -41.04 6.94
N ALA A 13 4.08 -41.59 7.90
CA ALA A 13 2.95 -40.91 8.51
C ALA A 13 3.40 -39.59 9.18
N ARG A 14 4.46 -39.64 10.00
CA ARG A 14 5.02 -38.46 10.65
C ARG A 14 5.54 -37.42 9.65
N ARG A 15 6.11 -37.84 8.52
CA ARG A 15 6.53 -36.94 7.43
C ARG A 15 5.32 -36.29 6.74
N ARG A 16 4.23 -37.03 6.56
CA ARG A 16 2.98 -36.52 5.97
C ARG A 16 2.35 -35.46 6.88
N GLU A 17 2.27 -35.73 8.17
CA GLU A 17 1.79 -34.78 9.19
C GLU A 17 2.62 -33.50 9.23
N LYS A 18 3.97 -33.62 9.19
CA LYS A 18 4.83 -32.43 9.10
C LYS A 18 4.57 -31.62 7.84
N ARG A 19 4.37 -32.27 6.68
CA ARG A 19 4.03 -31.58 5.43
C ARG A 19 2.66 -30.91 5.49
N SER A 20 1.64 -31.57 6.03
CA SER A 20 0.30 -30.97 6.16
C SER A 20 0.32 -29.79 7.11
N LYS A 21 1.02 -29.90 8.25
CA LYS A 21 1.19 -28.79 9.20
C LYS A 21 1.92 -27.61 8.57
N ALA A 22 3.04 -27.83 7.90
CA ALA A 22 3.77 -26.78 7.18
C ALA A 22 2.93 -26.10 6.08
N LYS A 23 2.06 -26.86 5.41
CA LYS A 23 1.14 -26.33 4.40
C LYS A 23 0.06 -25.45 5.03
N ILE A 24 -0.44 -25.80 6.21
CA ILE A 24 -1.38 -24.98 6.99
C ILE A 24 -0.66 -23.72 7.50
N ASP A 25 0.54 -23.85 8.07
CA ASP A 25 1.32 -22.72 8.57
C ASP A 25 1.66 -21.72 7.44
N ALA A 26 1.90 -22.19 6.22
CA ALA A 26 2.10 -21.32 5.05
C ALA A 26 0.83 -20.58 4.58
N LEU A 27 -0.36 -21.06 4.94
CA LEU A 27 -1.63 -20.40 4.68
C LEU A 27 -2.00 -19.40 5.78
N LEU A 28 -1.42 -19.54 6.98
CA LEU A 28 -1.64 -18.60 8.06
C LEU A 28 -0.88 -17.29 7.75
N PRO A 29 -1.54 -16.13 7.79
CA PRO A 29 -0.87 -14.87 7.58
C PRO A 29 0.17 -14.68 8.71
N ALA A 30 1.42 -14.43 8.34
CA ALA A 30 2.47 -14.06 9.27
C ALA A 30 2.01 -12.82 10.04
N SER A 31 1.69 -13.01 11.33
CA SER A 31 1.31 -12.00 12.33
C SER A 31 0.92 -10.66 11.71
N ALA A 32 -0.35 -10.49 11.35
CA ALA A 32 -0.85 -9.21 10.87
C ALA A 32 -0.59 -8.16 11.95
N VAL A 33 0.43 -7.32 11.75
CA VAL A 33 0.65 -6.14 12.60
C VAL A 33 -0.68 -5.41 12.66
N PRO A 34 -1.26 -5.18 13.85
CA PRO A 34 -2.58 -4.56 13.95
C PRO A 34 -2.52 -3.22 13.24
N ARG A 35 -3.39 -3.07 12.24
CA ARG A 35 -3.43 -1.84 11.45
C ARG A 35 -3.93 -0.71 12.36
N PRO A 36 -3.35 0.49 12.26
CA PRO A 36 -3.83 1.62 13.03
C PRO A 36 -5.28 1.94 12.64
N VAL A 37 -6.09 2.29 13.64
CA VAL A 37 -7.49 2.67 13.45
C VAL A 37 -7.57 3.86 12.50
N GLY A 38 -8.47 3.79 11.51
CA GLY A 38 -8.60 4.81 10.46
C GLY A 38 -7.65 4.65 9.26
N SER A 39 -6.89 3.56 9.18
CA SER A 39 -6.10 3.23 7.98
C SER A 39 -6.93 2.56 6.89
N VAL A 40 -6.52 2.75 5.63
CA VAL A 40 -7.17 2.17 4.45
C VAL A 40 -6.22 1.20 3.77
N SER A 41 -6.68 -0.01 3.44
CA SER A 41 -5.85 -1.01 2.76
C SER A 41 -5.43 -0.56 1.36
N ILE A 42 -4.17 -0.81 1.00
CA ILE A 42 -3.69 -0.55 -0.35
C ILE A 42 -4.06 -1.69 -1.31
N ASN A 43 -4.46 -1.34 -2.53
CA ASN A 43 -4.49 -2.25 -3.65
C ASN A 43 -3.25 -2.06 -4.55
N LYS A 44 -2.22 -2.90 -4.34
CA LYS A 44 -0.94 -2.79 -5.07
C LYS A 44 -1.09 -2.91 -6.59
N SER A 45 -2.04 -3.71 -7.08
CA SER A 45 -2.25 -3.87 -8.53
C SER A 45 -2.92 -2.67 -9.19
N ALA A 46 -3.55 -1.79 -8.40
CA ALA A 46 -4.16 -0.57 -8.89
C ALA A 46 -3.18 0.60 -8.99
N LEU A 47 -1.97 0.49 -8.42
CA LEU A 47 -0.98 1.57 -8.47
C LEU A 47 -0.40 1.73 -9.88
N VAL A 48 -0.01 2.96 -10.22
CA VAL A 48 0.78 3.21 -11.43
C VAL A 48 2.13 2.50 -11.31
N PRO A 49 2.57 1.73 -12.32
CA PRO A 49 3.91 1.15 -12.35
C PRO A 49 4.96 2.23 -12.15
N ASN A 50 5.86 2.01 -11.20
CA ASN A 50 6.97 2.90 -10.93
C ASN A 50 8.28 2.14 -11.18
N ASN A 51 9.13 2.70 -12.05
CA ASN A 51 10.43 2.12 -12.39
C ASN A 51 11.55 2.55 -11.42
N GLY A 52 11.21 3.31 -10.38
CA GLY A 52 12.17 3.68 -9.34
C GLY A 52 12.62 2.47 -8.54
N TYR A 53 13.86 2.52 -8.05
CA TYR A 53 14.47 1.47 -7.23
C TYR A 53 13.90 1.43 -5.80
N ASP A 54 13.30 2.53 -5.35
CA ASP A 54 12.71 2.63 -4.03
C ASP A 54 11.25 2.16 -4.00
N VAL A 55 10.80 1.73 -2.82
CA VAL A 55 9.41 1.36 -2.55
C VAL A 55 8.81 2.38 -1.59
N PRO A 56 7.72 3.09 -1.95
CA PRO A 56 7.08 4.06 -1.07
C PRO A 56 6.65 3.44 0.26
N THR A 57 6.80 4.19 1.35
CA THR A 57 6.57 3.71 2.73
C THR A 57 5.17 3.10 2.92
N PHE A 58 4.12 3.70 2.35
CA PHE A 58 2.75 3.17 2.43
C PHE A 58 2.56 1.82 1.72
N VAL A 59 3.37 1.53 0.68
CA VAL A 59 3.38 0.24 -0.03
C VAL A 59 4.07 -0.84 0.82
N GLN A 60 5.11 -0.45 1.57
CA GLN A 60 5.79 -1.32 2.52
C GLN A 60 4.86 -1.73 3.66
N TYR A 61 4.14 -0.77 4.25
CA TYR A 61 3.18 -1.02 5.32
C TYR A 61 1.89 -1.71 4.83
N GLY A 62 1.50 -1.50 3.58
CA GLY A 62 0.30 -2.11 3.00
C GLY A 62 -1.00 -1.36 3.32
N TYR A 63 -0.91 -0.12 3.77
CA TYR A 63 -2.06 0.73 4.07
C TYR A 63 -1.72 2.23 3.97
N TYR A 64 -2.75 3.03 3.69
CA TYR A 64 -2.73 4.49 3.80
C TYR A 64 -3.11 4.93 5.20
N MET A 65 -2.58 6.08 5.63
CA MET A 65 -2.79 6.68 6.94
C MET A 65 -2.90 8.19 6.80
N ASP A 66 -3.65 8.85 7.68
CA ASP A 66 -3.84 10.29 7.64
C ASP A 66 -2.51 11.04 7.80
N LEU A 67 -2.17 11.89 6.82
CA LEU A 67 -0.92 12.64 6.80
C LEU A 67 -1.19 14.13 6.98
N ALA A 68 -0.67 14.73 8.05
CA ALA A 68 -0.72 16.17 8.22
C ALA A 68 0.21 16.86 7.21
N PHE A 69 -0.25 17.95 6.61
CA PHE A 69 0.55 18.79 5.74
C PHE A 69 0.17 20.26 5.89
N THR A 70 1.10 21.16 5.55
CA THR A 70 0.86 22.60 5.50
C THR A 70 0.65 23.01 4.05
N CYS A 71 -0.44 23.72 3.77
CA CYS A 71 -0.70 24.20 2.42
C CYS A 71 0.35 25.24 2.02
N ARG A 72 1.01 25.03 0.88
CA ARG A 72 2.05 25.97 0.40
C ARG A 72 1.52 27.35 0.05
N ASP A 73 0.27 27.45 -0.39
CA ASP A 73 -0.30 28.73 -0.82
C ASP A 73 -0.92 29.52 0.37
N CYS A 74 -1.85 28.94 1.14
CA CYS A 74 -2.51 29.64 2.27
C CYS A 74 -1.86 29.44 3.65
N GLY A 75 -0.87 28.55 3.80
CA GLY A 75 -0.20 28.28 5.07
C GLY A 75 -1.01 27.49 6.11
N ALA A 76 -2.29 27.18 5.84
CA ALA A 76 -3.13 26.44 6.76
C ALA A 76 -2.69 24.97 6.91
N ARG A 77 -2.83 24.42 8.13
CA ARG A 77 -2.59 23.00 8.42
C ARG A 77 -3.81 22.18 8.01
N HIS A 78 -3.56 21.13 7.26
CA HIS A 78 -4.58 20.20 6.77
C HIS A 78 -4.14 18.76 6.99
N VAL A 79 -5.09 17.85 6.83
CA VAL A 79 -4.86 16.41 6.86
C VAL A 79 -5.21 15.84 5.49
N TRP A 80 -4.27 15.12 4.90
CA TRP A 80 -4.50 14.31 3.71
C TRP A 80 -4.99 12.95 4.16
N LYS A 81 -6.30 12.76 4.06
CA LYS A 81 -6.95 11.57 4.60
C LYS A 81 -6.54 10.30 3.85
N ALA A 82 -6.53 9.17 4.53
CA ALA A 82 -6.23 7.86 3.94
C ALA A 82 -7.13 7.57 2.71
N GLU A 83 -8.42 7.89 2.78
CA GLU A 83 -9.36 7.74 1.67
C GLU A 83 -9.00 8.61 0.45
N GLN A 84 -8.54 9.84 0.71
CA GLN A 84 -8.11 10.76 -0.35
C GLN A 84 -6.82 10.28 -1.02
N GLN A 85 -5.93 9.65 -0.25
CA GLN A 85 -4.73 9.01 -0.79
C GLN A 85 -5.11 7.81 -1.66
N GLN A 86 -6.01 6.94 -1.18
CA GLN A 86 -6.49 5.80 -1.96
C GLN A 86 -7.06 6.26 -3.31
N TRP A 87 -7.98 7.23 -3.31
CA TRP A 87 -8.53 7.77 -4.55
C TRP A 87 -7.44 8.33 -5.47
N TRP A 88 -6.48 9.09 -4.91
CA TRP A 88 -5.41 9.70 -5.70
C TRP A 88 -4.51 8.67 -6.40
N TYR A 89 -4.03 7.67 -5.67
CA TYR A 89 -3.08 6.69 -6.22
C TYR A 89 -3.77 5.62 -7.05
N GLU A 90 -4.92 5.12 -6.61
CA GLU A 90 -5.57 3.97 -7.24
C GLU A 90 -6.52 4.37 -8.38
N MET A 91 -7.27 5.47 -8.23
CA MET A 91 -8.27 5.91 -9.21
C MET A 91 -7.73 7.01 -10.12
N ALA A 92 -7.19 8.09 -9.55
CA ALA A 92 -6.66 9.22 -10.31
C ALA A 92 -5.27 8.94 -10.92
N LYS A 93 -4.67 7.78 -10.61
CA LYS A 93 -3.35 7.35 -11.11
C LYS A 93 -2.25 8.38 -10.86
N GLY A 94 -2.30 9.02 -9.69
CA GLY A 94 -1.24 9.91 -9.23
C GLY A 94 0.09 9.17 -9.06
N ALA A 95 1.20 9.88 -9.29
CA ALA A 95 2.54 9.32 -9.10
C ALA A 95 2.72 8.86 -7.66
N VAL A 96 3.26 7.65 -7.43
CA VAL A 96 3.37 7.04 -6.09
C VAL A 96 4.24 7.83 -5.10
N TYR A 97 5.12 8.71 -5.59
CA TYR A 97 5.94 9.63 -4.78
C TYR A 97 5.35 11.03 -4.60
N SER A 98 4.20 11.30 -5.20
CA SER A 98 3.52 12.60 -5.02
C SER A 98 2.84 12.67 -3.67
N THR A 99 2.82 13.86 -3.06
CA THR A 99 2.14 14.13 -1.80
C THR A 99 1.20 15.33 -1.88
N ALA A 100 0.27 15.45 -0.94
CA ALA A 100 -0.58 16.63 -0.82
C ALA A 100 0.24 17.84 -0.33
N VAL A 101 0.39 18.84 -1.20
CA VAL A 101 1.11 20.10 -0.90
C VAL A 101 0.19 21.33 -0.85
N ARG A 102 -1.10 21.15 -1.18
CA ARG A 102 -2.11 22.21 -1.25
C ARG A 102 -3.44 21.71 -0.72
N CYS A 103 -4.22 22.58 -0.09
CA CYS A 103 -5.59 22.28 0.32
C CYS A 103 -6.54 22.26 -0.89
N PHE A 104 -7.76 21.75 -0.68
CA PHE A 104 -8.77 21.65 -1.74
C PHE A 104 -9.14 23.03 -2.33
N THR A 105 -9.29 24.05 -1.48
CA THR A 105 -9.65 25.42 -1.90
C THR A 105 -8.58 26.02 -2.81
N CYS A 106 -7.30 26.02 -2.39
CA CYS A 106 -6.20 26.54 -3.20
C CYS A 106 -5.99 25.72 -4.49
N ARG A 107 -6.23 24.40 -4.47
CA ARG A 107 -6.23 23.60 -5.72
C ARG A 107 -7.33 24.06 -6.67
N ARG A 108 -8.55 24.26 -6.17
CA ARG A 108 -9.71 24.70 -6.97
C ARG A 108 -9.49 26.09 -7.56
N GLU A 109 -9.07 27.06 -6.75
CA GLU A 109 -8.76 28.43 -7.20
C GLU A 109 -7.72 28.42 -8.31
N ARG A 110 -6.69 27.59 -8.18
CA ARG A 110 -5.64 27.46 -9.19
C ARG A 110 -6.16 26.83 -10.48
N SER A 111 -7.02 25.82 -10.39
CA SER A 111 -7.67 25.23 -11.57
C SER A 111 -8.54 26.26 -12.31
N LEU A 112 -9.29 27.08 -11.58
CA LEU A 112 -10.09 28.17 -12.14
C LEU A 112 -9.22 29.24 -12.80
N ALA A 113 -8.13 29.66 -12.14
CA ALA A 113 -7.19 30.65 -12.67
C ALA A 113 -6.47 30.19 -13.95
N HIS A 114 -6.31 28.88 -14.14
CA HIS A 114 -5.75 28.30 -15.36
C HIS A 114 -6.83 27.91 -16.40
N GLY A 115 -8.08 28.35 -16.25
CA GLY A 115 -9.15 28.02 -17.20
C GLY A 115 -9.37 26.51 -17.38
N GLY A 116 -9.04 25.70 -16.35
CA GLY A 116 -9.09 24.25 -16.42
C GLY A 116 -8.00 23.58 -17.25
N THR A 117 -7.07 24.33 -17.88
CA THR A 117 -5.92 23.71 -18.57
C THR A 117 -4.82 23.37 -17.57
N PRO A 118 -4.49 22.07 -17.36
CA PRO A 118 -3.36 21.72 -16.50
C PRO A 118 -2.05 22.26 -17.11
N LYS A 119 -1.18 22.86 -16.29
CA LYS A 119 0.17 23.25 -16.72
C LYS A 119 0.87 22.00 -17.26
N ARG A 120 1.26 22.00 -18.55
CA ARG A 120 2.12 20.96 -19.13
C ARG A 120 3.40 20.88 -18.30
N ILE A 121 3.66 19.72 -17.70
CA ILE A 121 4.96 19.40 -17.11
C ILE A 121 5.93 19.32 -18.28
N ARG A 122 6.84 20.29 -18.41
CA ARG A 122 7.98 20.16 -19.32
C ARG A 122 8.90 19.11 -18.71
N VAL A 123 8.91 17.90 -19.27
CA VAL A 123 9.91 16.89 -18.95
C VAL A 123 11.22 17.41 -19.53
N ALA A 124 12.21 17.67 -18.68
CA ALA A 124 13.57 17.96 -19.12
C ALA A 124 14.14 16.68 -19.74
N ALA A 125 14.64 16.79 -20.97
CA ALA A 125 15.27 15.70 -21.73
C ALA A 125 16.67 15.40 -21.21
#